data_AF-A0A097IJK2-F1
#
_entry.id   AF-A0A097IJK2-F1
#
_cell.length_a   1.000
_cell.length_b   1.000
_cell.length_c   1.000
_cell.angle_alpha   90.00
_cell.angle_beta   90.00
_cell.angle_gamma   90.00
#
_symmetry.space_group_name_H-M   'P 1'
#
loop_
_entity.id
_entity.type
_entity.pdbx_description
1 polymer ?
#
loop_
_entity_poly.entity_id
_entity_poly.type
_entity_poly.pdbx_seq_one_letter_code
_entity_poly.pdbx_strand_id
1 'polypeptide(L)'
;MSQPLSPAEAAARLDIAGALSRRTQVFNTAWASYAFFAAAATIMVLGQWATDNYGVPQTPWLLVGLTWNTIGVLVIVLVNARSSFARRGFGRNWFIALGLWMLTFLAGMLLPVSPFLALLFPVYAAVGILLEVRAVNQP
;
A
#
# COMPACT_ATOMS: atom_id res chain seq x y z
N MET A 1 -12.98 -38.24 17.01
CA MET A 1 -13.85 -38.16 15.82
C MET A 1 -14.82 -37.01 16.05
N SER A 2 -14.78 -35.96 15.24
CA SER A 2 -15.77 -34.87 15.33
C SER A 2 -17.13 -35.39 14.86
N GLN A 3 -18.16 -35.29 15.70
CA GLN A 3 -19.52 -35.60 15.27
C GLN A 3 -19.89 -34.75 14.04
N PRO A 4 -20.61 -35.31 13.06
CA PRO A 4 -21.10 -34.54 11.93
C PRO A 4 -22.05 -33.44 12.42
N LEU A 5 -21.85 -32.21 11.93
CA LEU A 5 -22.69 -31.07 12.26
C LEU A 5 -24.14 -31.36 11.86
N SER A 6 -25.08 -30.98 12.73
CA SER A 6 -26.48 -30.99 12.35
C SER A 6 -26.73 -30.00 11.20
N PRO A 7 -27.76 -30.23 10.35
CA PRO A 7 -28.09 -29.30 9.27
C PRO A 7 -28.30 -27.85 9.74
N ALA A 8 -28.86 -27.65 10.94
CA ALA A 8 -29.06 -26.33 11.54
C ALA A 8 -27.73 -25.66 11.95
N GLU A 9 -26.79 -26.41 12.51
CA GLU A 9 -25.46 -25.89 12.84
C GLU A 9 -24.62 -25.60 11.59
N ALA A 10 -24.76 -26.41 10.54
CA ALA A 10 -24.13 -26.16 9.25
C ALA A 10 -24.65 -24.87 8.60
N ALA A 11 -25.96 -24.65 8.62
CA ALA A 11 -26.59 -23.41 8.13
C ALA A 11 -26.15 -22.18 8.95
N ALA A 12 -26.15 -22.29 10.29
CA ALA A 12 -25.70 -21.20 11.16
C ALA A 12 -24.22 -20.83 10.93
N ARG A 13 -23.34 -21.82 10.70
CA ARG A 13 -21.93 -21.57 10.36
C ARG A 13 -21.78 -20.94 8.97
N LEU A 14 -22.59 -21.33 7.99
CA LEU A 14 -22.62 -20.71 6.67
C LEU A 14 -23.09 -19.26 6.73
N ASP A 15 -24.11 -18.95 7.54
CA ASP A 15 -24.57 -17.57 7.74
C ASP A 15 -23.52 -16.70 8.43
N ILE A 16 -22.86 -17.24 9.45
CA ILE A 16 -21.74 -16.56 10.12
C ILE A 16 -20.60 -16.33 9.12
N ALA A 17 -20.24 -17.34 8.31
CA ALA A 17 -19.22 -17.22 7.27
C ALA A 17 -19.61 -16.21 6.18
N GLY A 18 -20.89 -16.16 5.79
CA GLY A 18 -21.42 -15.20 4.82
C GLY A 18 -21.46 -13.77 5.37
N ALA A 19 -21.79 -13.59 6.64
CA ALA A 19 -21.74 -12.30 7.33
C ALA A 19 -20.29 -11.80 7.50
N LEU A 20 -19.36 -12.70 7.84
CA LEU A 20 -17.92 -12.40 7.87
C LEU A 20 -17.39 -12.05 6.48
N SER A 21 -17.75 -12.81 5.45
CA SER A 21 -17.33 -12.57 4.06
C SER A 21 -17.77 -11.16 3.59
N ARG A 22 -19.05 -10.80 3.80
CA ARG A 22 -19.57 -9.47 3.47
C ARG A 22 -18.89 -8.34 4.24
N ARG A 23 -18.55 -8.54 5.51
CA ARG A 23 -17.76 -7.57 6.29
C ARG A 23 -16.32 -7.43 5.79
N THR A 24 -15.78 -8.45 5.14
CA THR A 24 -14.42 -8.44 4.59
C THR A 24 -14.34 -7.88 3.17
N GLN A 25 -15.43 -7.72 2.42
CA GLN A 25 -15.44 -7.17 1.05
C GLN A 25 -15.45 -5.62 0.98
N VAL A 26 -14.90 -4.89 1.96
CA VAL A 26 -14.93 -3.41 1.97
C VAL A 26 -13.53 -2.87 1.71
N PHE A 27 -13.28 -2.06 0.67
CA PHE A 27 -11.95 -1.47 0.34
C PHE A 27 -11.04 -1.20 1.54
N ASN A 28 -9.84 -1.78 1.56
CA ASN A 28 -8.88 -1.54 2.63
C ASN A 28 -8.20 -0.18 2.44
N THR A 29 -8.51 0.77 3.31
CA THR A 29 -7.96 2.13 3.28
C THR A 29 -6.46 2.18 3.54
N ALA A 30 -5.82 1.10 3.98
CA ALA A 30 -4.38 0.99 4.06
C ALA A 30 -3.70 1.07 2.68
N TRP A 31 -4.43 0.88 1.58
CA TRP A 31 -3.90 1.18 0.24
C TRP A 31 -3.71 2.67 -0.01
N ALA A 32 -4.39 3.55 0.73
CA ALA A 32 -4.18 4.99 0.63
C ALA A 32 -2.76 5.39 1.04
N SER A 33 -2.09 4.62 1.91
CA SER A 33 -0.69 4.88 2.32
C SER A 33 0.28 4.90 1.13
N TYR A 34 0.00 4.14 0.07
CA TYR A 34 0.82 4.12 -1.14
C TYR A 34 0.86 5.44 -1.87
N ALA A 35 -0.22 6.23 -1.84
CA ALA A 35 -0.22 7.55 -2.45
C ALA A 35 0.79 8.47 -1.74
N PHE A 36 0.86 8.39 -0.41
CA PHE A 36 1.81 9.17 0.39
C PHE A 36 3.25 8.70 0.17
N PHE A 37 3.49 7.38 0.12
CA PHE A 37 4.81 6.83 -0.19
C PHE A 37 5.25 7.16 -1.62
N ALA A 38 4.35 7.10 -2.59
CA ALA A 38 4.65 7.49 -3.96
C ALA A 38 4.99 8.98 -4.06
N ALA A 39 4.21 9.85 -3.41
CA ALA A 39 4.51 11.28 -3.35
C ALA A 39 5.89 11.53 -2.71
N ALA A 40 6.18 10.88 -1.58
CA ALA A 40 7.47 10.99 -0.90
C ALA A 40 8.64 10.62 -1.82
N ALA A 41 8.59 9.45 -2.45
CA ALA A 41 9.64 8.97 -3.33
C ALA A 41 9.83 9.88 -4.56
N THR A 42 8.73 10.29 -5.21
CA THR A 42 8.76 11.23 -6.33
C THR A 42 9.45 12.53 -5.97
N ILE A 43 9.10 13.14 -4.83
CA ILE A 43 9.67 14.40 -4.37
C ILE A 43 11.17 14.27 -4.11
N MET A 44 11.59 13.20 -3.43
CA MET A 44 13.01 13.00 -3.10
C MET A 44 13.85 12.70 -4.35
N VAL A 45 13.34 11.88 -5.28
CA VAL A 45 14.02 11.51 -6.54
C VAL A 45 14.13 12.70 -7.48
N LEU A 46 13.08 13.51 -7.61
CA LEU A 46 13.14 14.75 -8.40
C LEU A 46 14.07 15.79 -7.75
N GLY A 47 14.07 15.87 -6.42
CA GLY A 47 15.02 16.70 -5.68
C GLY A 47 16.47 16.29 -5.93
N GLN A 48 16.74 14.98 -5.89
CA GLN A 48 18.08 14.44 -6.14
C GLN A 48 18.53 14.79 -7.55
N TRP A 49 17.66 14.56 -8.54
CA TRP A 49 17.93 14.97 -9.92
C TRP A 49 18.19 16.48 -10.05
N ALA A 50 17.41 17.32 -9.39
CA ALA A 50 17.59 18.77 -9.42
C ALA A 50 18.91 19.21 -8.75
N THR A 51 19.32 18.52 -7.69
CA THR A 51 20.61 18.70 -7.03
C THR A 51 21.75 18.36 -7.98
N ASP A 52 21.68 17.19 -8.62
CA ASP A 52 22.73 16.69 -9.50
C ASP A 52 22.88 17.51 -10.78
N ASN A 53 21.80 18.10 -11.30
CA ASN A 53 21.79 18.79 -12.60
C ASN A 53 21.82 20.31 -12.51
N TYR A 54 21.35 20.90 -11.40
CA TYR A 54 21.21 22.35 -11.26
C TYR A 54 21.81 22.91 -9.97
N GLY A 55 22.44 22.08 -9.13
CA GLY A 55 23.06 22.52 -7.88
C GLY A 55 22.07 23.02 -6.82
N VAL A 56 20.78 22.68 -6.95
CA VAL A 56 19.75 23.01 -5.96
C VAL A 56 20.01 22.21 -4.69
N PRO A 57 19.88 22.78 -3.47
CA PRO A 57 20.08 22.01 -2.25
C PRO A 57 19.10 20.83 -2.11
N GLN A 58 19.61 19.65 -1.72
CA GLN A 58 18.80 18.43 -1.55
C GLN A 58 17.93 18.44 -0.28
N THR A 59 18.35 19.17 0.76
CA THR A 59 17.73 19.14 2.09
C THR A 59 16.22 19.44 2.11
N PRO A 60 15.70 20.47 1.40
CA PRO A 60 14.26 20.73 1.39
C PRO A 60 13.44 19.58 0.82
N TRP A 61 13.93 18.92 -0.23
CA TRP A 61 13.27 17.78 -0.88
C TRP A 61 13.20 16.57 0.05
N LEU A 62 14.28 16.31 0.79
CA LEU A 62 14.30 15.25 1.80
C LEU A 62 13.31 15.53 2.92
N LEU A 63 13.25 16.75 3.45
CA LEU A 63 12.31 17.11 4.53
C LEU A 63 10.85 16.94 4.10
N VAL A 64 10.51 17.43 2.91
CA VAL A 64 9.15 17.28 2.36
C VAL A 64 8.84 15.80 2.11
N GLY A 65 9.76 15.07 1.49
CA GLY A 65 9.59 13.63 1.25
C GLY A 65 9.42 12.82 2.54
N LEU A 66 10.22 13.10 3.58
CA LEU A 66 10.13 12.42 4.87
C LEU A 66 8.81 12.72 5.58
N THR A 67 8.30 13.94 5.41
CA THR A 67 6.97 14.32 5.90
C THR A 67 5.88 13.46 5.25
N TRP A 68 5.91 13.31 3.92
CA TRP A 68 4.96 12.45 3.21
C TRP A 68 5.10 10.97 3.59
N ASN A 69 6.31 10.46 3.77
CA ASN A 69 6.53 9.10 4.29
C ASN A 69 5.92 8.93 5.69
N THR A 70 6.12 9.90 6.57
CA THR A 70 5.56 9.88 7.93
C THR A 70 4.04 9.86 7.90
N ILE A 71 3.41 10.67 7.04
CA ILE A 71 1.96 10.65 6.86
C ILE A 71 1.49 9.27 6.36
N GLY A 72 2.20 8.66 5.39
CA GLY A 72 1.90 7.32 4.92
C GLY A 72 1.96 6.26 6.03
N VAL A 73 2.98 6.31 6.89
CA VAL A 73 3.09 5.44 8.07
C VAL A 73 1.95 5.67 9.05
N LEU A 74 1.60 6.93 9.33
CA LEU A 74 0.49 7.27 10.24
C LEU A 74 -0.85 6.75 9.69
N VAL A 75 -1.08 6.86 8.38
CA VAL A 75 -2.28 6.29 7.74
C VAL A 75 -2.33 4.79 7.96
N ILE A 76 -1.23 4.07 7.78
CA ILE A 76 -1.17 2.63 8.06
C ILE A 76 -1.49 2.36 9.53
N VAL A 77 -0.82 3.02 10.47
CA VAL A 77 -1.03 2.76 11.90
C VAL A 77 -2.47 3.03 12.32
N LEU A 78 -3.04 4.17 11.90
CA LEU A 78 -4.40 4.57 12.25
C LEU A 78 -5.46 3.71 11.57
N VAL A 79 -5.23 3.30 10.31
CA VAL A 79 -6.13 2.38 9.61
C VAL A 79 -6.03 0.99 10.23
N ASN A 80 -4.83 0.48 10.49
CA ASN A 80 -4.60 -0.85 11.07
C ASN A 80 -5.19 -0.97 12.47
N ALA A 81 -5.11 0.10 13.27
CA ALA A 81 -5.72 0.14 14.60
C ALA A 81 -7.26 0.03 14.54
N ARG A 82 -7.89 0.33 13.40
CA ARG A 82 -9.35 0.40 13.24
C ARG A 82 -9.93 -0.61 12.26
N SER A 83 -9.10 -1.26 11.44
CA SER A 83 -9.55 -2.15 10.36
C SER A 83 -9.18 -3.60 10.66
N SER A 84 -10.19 -4.47 10.60
CA SER A 84 -9.99 -5.91 10.60
C SER A 84 -9.35 -6.30 9.27
N PHE A 85 -8.04 -6.59 9.29
CA PHE A 85 -7.26 -7.10 8.16
C PHE A 85 -7.68 -8.47 7.62
N ALA A 86 -8.87 -8.96 7.96
CA ALA A 86 -9.34 -10.31 7.70
C ALA A 86 -9.61 -10.65 6.22
N ARG A 87 -9.00 -9.94 5.25
CA ARG A 87 -8.96 -10.38 3.86
C ARG A 87 -7.73 -11.24 3.59
N ARG A 88 -8.00 -12.48 3.20
CA ARG A 88 -6.99 -13.44 2.74
C ARG A 88 -6.12 -12.80 1.65
N GLY A 89 -4.81 -12.76 1.87
CA GLY A 89 -3.85 -12.26 0.89
C GLY A 89 -3.61 -10.76 0.86
N PHE A 90 -4.37 -9.93 1.60
CA PHE A 90 -4.12 -8.49 1.70
C PHE A 90 -2.68 -8.21 2.17
N GLY A 91 -2.28 -8.78 3.31
CA GLY A 91 -0.95 -8.55 3.88
C GLY A 91 0.16 -8.94 2.91
N ARG A 92 0.03 -10.10 2.24
CA ARG A 92 1.01 -10.56 1.24
C ARG A 92 1.15 -9.57 0.08
N ASN A 93 0.03 -9.21 -0.57
CA ASN A 93 0.06 -8.34 -1.74
C ASN A 93 0.53 -6.92 -1.37
N TRP A 94 0.14 -6.46 -0.18
CA TRP A 94 0.59 -5.19 0.37
C TRP A 94 2.10 -5.23 0.66
N PHE A 95 2.64 -6.24 1.32
CA PHE A 95 4.10 -6.31 1.55
C PHE A 95 4.92 -6.44 0.26
N ILE A 96 4.40 -7.15 -0.75
CA ILE A 96 5.05 -7.22 -2.08
C ILE A 96 5.12 -5.84 -2.72
N ALA A 97 4.00 -5.10 -2.74
CA ALA A 97 3.97 -3.75 -3.31
C ALA A 97 4.89 -2.79 -2.55
N LEU A 98 4.99 -2.91 -1.23
CA LEU A 98 5.90 -2.09 -0.41
C LEU A 98 7.37 -2.44 -0.72
N GLY A 99 7.68 -3.74 -0.86
CA GLY A 99 9.01 -4.20 -1.21
C GLY A 99 9.46 -3.68 -2.58
N LEU A 100 8.58 -3.75 -3.59
CA LEU A 100 8.85 -3.17 -4.92
C LEU A 100 9.04 -1.66 -4.86
N TRP A 101 8.24 -0.95 -4.05
CA TRP A 101 8.41 0.48 -3.82
C TRP A 101 9.77 0.78 -3.19
N MET A 102 10.17 0.07 -2.12
CA MET A 102 11.46 0.26 -1.44
C MET A 102 12.65 0.00 -2.39
N LEU A 103 12.59 -1.08 -3.17
CA LEU A 103 13.65 -1.39 -4.13
C LEU A 103 13.80 -0.29 -5.19
N THR A 104 12.68 0.21 -5.71
CA THR A 104 12.68 1.29 -6.70
C THR A 104 13.19 2.60 -6.10
N PHE A 105 12.80 2.89 -4.85
CA PHE A 105 13.25 4.07 -4.11
C PHE A 105 14.76 4.03 -3.86
N LEU A 106 15.29 2.91 -3.38
CA LEU A 106 16.73 2.73 -3.15
C LEU A 106 17.52 2.83 -4.46
N ALA A 107 17.04 2.21 -5.54
CA ALA A 107 17.66 2.34 -6.85
C ALA A 107 17.68 3.81 -7.33
N GLY A 108 16.59 4.55 -7.11
CA GLY A 108 16.49 5.98 -7.43
C GLY A 108 17.31 6.91 -6.55
N MET A 109 17.89 6.43 -5.44
CA MET A 109 18.80 7.19 -4.59
C MET A 109 20.27 6.83 -4.82
N LEU A 110 20.56 5.60 -5.24
CA LEU A 110 21.91 5.06 -5.32
C LEU A 110 22.50 5.09 -6.73
N LEU A 111 21.68 5.24 -7.76
CA LEU A 111 22.10 5.27 -9.17
C LEU A 111 21.97 6.69 -9.74
N PRO A 112 22.72 7.05 -10.80
CA PRO A 112 22.52 8.30 -11.52
C PRO A 112 21.05 8.44 -11.93
N VAL A 113 20.38 9.42 -11.33
CA VAL A 113 18.91 9.44 -11.28
C VAL A 113 18.38 10.05 -12.57
N SER A 114 17.63 9.27 -13.34
CA SER A 114 16.79 9.83 -14.41
C SER A 114 15.51 10.39 -13.79
N PRO A 115 15.03 11.58 -14.19
CA PRO A 115 13.76 12.11 -13.69
C PRO A 115 12.59 11.20 -14.09
N PHE A 116 12.75 10.35 -15.11
CA PHE A 116 11.74 9.37 -15.52
C PHE A 116 11.52 8.25 -14.47
N LEU A 117 12.50 7.97 -13.60
CA LEU A 117 12.30 7.02 -12.48
C LEU A 117 11.20 7.52 -11.53
N ALA A 118 11.01 8.83 -11.40
CA ALA A 118 9.97 9.41 -10.57
C ALA A 118 8.54 9.03 -11.05
N LEU A 119 8.37 8.70 -12.33
CA LEU A 119 7.08 8.29 -12.89
C LEU A 119 6.68 6.87 -12.47
N LEU A 120 7.63 6.04 -12.02
CA LEU A 120 7.34 4.66 -11.60
C LEU A 120 6.57 4.62 -10.27
N PHE A 121 6.84 5.55 -9.36
CA PHE A 121 6.17 5.60 -8.05
C PHE A 121 4.64 5.79 -8.13
N PRO A 122 4.08 6.76 -8.90
CA PRO A 122 2.64 6.87 -9.06
C PRO A 122 2.04 5.67 -9.80
N VAL A 123 2.78 5.01 -10.70
CA VAL A 123 2.34 3.75 -11.35
C VAL A 123 2.18 2.65 -10.30
N TYR A 124 3.15 2.46 -9.40
CA TYR A 124 3.03 1.48 -8.32
C TYR A 124 1.83 1.77 -7.40
N ALA A 125 1.59 3.04 -7.07
CA ALA A 125 0.42 3.42 -6.27
C ALA A 125 -0.90 3.08 -6.98
N ALA A 126 -1.00 3.37 -8.29
CA ALA A 126 -2.18 3.04 -9.09
C ALA A 126 -2.39 1.52 -9.18
N VAL A 127 -1.33 0.74 -9.42
CA VAL A 127 -1.40 -0.74 -9.46
C VAL A 127 -1.90 -1.30 -8.13
N GLY A 128 -1.38 -0.80 -7.00
CA GLY A 128 -1.84 -1.22 -5.66
C GLY A 128 -3.34 -1.00 -5.45
N ILE A 129 -3.83 0.19 -5.79
CA ILE A 129 -5.26 0.53 -5.72
C ILE A 129 -6.09 -0.37 -6.64
N LEU A 130 -5.62 -0.61 -7.87
CA LEU A 130 -6.32 -1.47 -8.83
C LEU A 130 -6.40 -2.93 -8.36
N LEU A 131 -5.34 -3.45 -7.72
CA LEU A 131 -5.35 -4.79 -7.13
C LEU A 131 -6.39 -4.90 -6.01
N GLU A 132 -6.53 -3.87 -5.18
CA GLU A 132 -7.53 -3.82 -4.13
C GLU A 132 -8.96 -3.75 -4.70
N VAL A 133 -9.19 -2.88 -5.68
CA VAL A 133 -10.49 -2.76 -6.34
C VAL A 133 -10.91 -4.09 -6.97
N ARG A 134 -9.97 -4.79 -7.63
CA ARG A 134 -10.23 -6.14 -8.15
C ARG A 134 -10.55 -7.15 -7.05
N ALA A 135 -9.82 -7.11 -5.93
CA ALA A 135 -10.06 -8.01 -4.81
C ALA A 135 -11.40 -7.75 -4.10
N VAL A 136 -11.91 -6.52 -4.11
CA VAL A 136 -13.24 -6.15 -3.58
C VAL A 136 -14.35 -6.64 -4.52
N ASN A 137 -14.13 -6.57 -5.83
CA ASN A 137 -15.16 -6.84 -6.84
C ASN A 137 -15.22 -8.31 -7.29
N GLN A 138 -14.37 -9.20 -6.76
CA GLN A 138 -14.44 -10.64 -7.02
C GLN A 138 -15.37 -11.31 -5.98
N PRO A 139 -16.43 -12.00 -6.43
CA PRO A 139 -17.43 -12.62 -5.56
C PRO A 139 -16.87 -13.77 -4.70
#